data_AF-A0A944KSW4-F1
#
_entry.id   AF-A0A944KSW4-F1
#
_cell.length_a   1.000
_cell.length_b   1.000
_cell.length_c   1.000
_cell.angle_alpha   90.00
_cell.angle_beta   90.00
_cell.angle_gamma   90.00
#
_symmetry.space_group_name_H-M   'P 1'
#
loop_
_entity.id
_entity.type
_entity.pdbx_description
1 polymer ?
#
loop_
_entity_poly.entity_id
_entity_poly.type
_entity_poly.pdbx_seq_one_letter_code
_entity_poly.pdbx_strand_id
1 'polypeptide(L)'
;MAASCRAARVPKQETALVVEHYLAGELRGKTSHGVTKFCFESRFFHERQSPPEVVRERGVFAVIDAHREIGPLSAAFAVRIALDRAARYGAGFVGMINTQRYGILAIWSEEIARHGLLGIAANTSRAEAAVAGGRTPVLGVNPLAFALPTLDEPLSADMSTTVAPMGVLWECRRAGQPLPAGCFVDADGQPTEDPDRAVSAVVFGEHRGFAISLLLQALTGSLFGFPMGSDVADTWTTGYTFIALDPAFANPDGSAAANSRLVEQLHAAQDADGGTLRVPGENGRARAVDAQAAGTVEVPEQVLRRLRARAGGDFTSD
;
A
#
# COMPACT_ATOMS: atom_id res chain seq x y z
N MET A 1 14.87 -5.94 12.63
CA MET A 1 14.70 -4.83 11.67
C MET A 1 15.63 -3.65 11.98
N ALA A 2 15.56 -3.02 13.18
CA ALA A 2 16.43 -1.88 13.52
C ALA A 2 17.94 -2.16 13.36
N ALA A 3 18.41 -3.36 13.74
CA ALA A 3 19.79 -3.77 13.50
C ALA A 3 20.16 -3.82 12.01
N SER A 4 19.26 -4.32 11.16
CA SER A 4 19.43 -4.34 9.71
C SER A 4 19.46 -2.93 9.11
N CYS A 5 18.62 -2.01 9.58
CA CYS A 5 18.68 -0.60 9.20
C CYS A 5 20.04 0.02 9.54
N ARG A 6 20.57 -0.24 10.74
CA ARG A 6 21.92 0.23 11.13
C ARG A 6 23.01 -0.37 10.26
N ALA A 7 22.95 -1.67 9.97
CA ALA A 7 23.91 -2.34 9.09
C ALA A 7 23.89 -1.75 7.66
N ALA A 8 22.70 -1.38 7.17
CA ALA A 8 22.51 -0.68 5.89
C ALA A 8 22.77 0.83 5.96
N ARG A 9 23.28 1.36 7.07
CA ARG A 9 23.56 2.79 7.28
C ARG A 9 22.34 3.71 7.12
N VAL A 10 21.15 3.23 7.45
CA VAL A 10 19.96 4.06 7.57
C VAL A 10 20.15 5.00 8.78
N PRO A 11 19.94 6.33 8.63
CA PRO A 11 20.02 7.28 9.72
C PRO A 11 19.20 6.84 10.95
N LYS A 12 19.76 7.07 12.14
CA LYS A 12 19.14 6.66 13.41
C LYS A 12 17.74 7.26 13.58
N GLN A 13 17.56 8.52 13.19
CA GLN A 13 16.27 9.23 13.27
C GLN A 13 15.19 8.66 12.34
N GLU A 14 15.59 8.03 11.23
CA GLU A 14 14.69 7.44 10.23
C GLU A 14 14.36 5.97 10.54
N THR A 15 15.19 5.32 11.34
CA THR A 15 15.07 3.87 11.61
C THR A 15 13.74 3.51 12.25
N ALA A 16 13.21 4.35 13.16
CA ALA A 16 11.95 4.08 13.84
C ALA A 16 10.80 3.96 12.83
N LEU A 17 10.64 4.96 11.96
CA LEU A 17 9.60 4.99 10.94
C LEU A 17 9.65 3.76 10.01
N VAL A 18 10.85 3.38 9.55
CA VAL A 18 11.01 2.19 8.69
C VAL A 18 10.56 0.93 9.43
N VAL A 19 11.01 0.75 10.67
CA VAL A 19 10.69 -0.43 11.49
C VAL A 19 9.19 -0.49 11.80
N GLU A 20 8.61 0.62 12.24
CA GLU A 20 7.20 0.74 12.61
C GLU A 20 6.29 0.46 11.41
N HIS A 21 6.64 0.97 10.23
CA HIS A 21 5.86 0.72 9.02
C HIS A 21 5.74 -0.77 8.70
N TYR A 22 6.86 -1.48 8.59
CA TYR A 22 6.83 -2.90 8.25
C TYR A 22 6.31 -3.76 9.41
N LEU A 23 6.56 -3.36 10.66
CA LEU A 23 5.97 -4.03 11.82
C LEU A 23 4.45 -3.89 11.84
N ALA A 24 3.91 -2.71 11.49
CA ALA A 24 2.46 -2.50 11.39
C ALA A 24 1.81 -3.47 10.39
N GLY A 25 2.51 -3.84 9.32
CA GLY A 25 2.02 -4.87 8.42
C GLY A 25 1.94 -6.26 9.02
N GLU A 26 2.94 -6.63 9.82
CA GLU A 26 2.92 -7.88 10.57
C GLU A 26 1.77 -7.88 11.59
N LEU A 27 1.68 -6.82 12.39
CA LEU A 27 0.68 -6.67 13.45
C LEU A 27 -0.75 -6.68 12.91
N ARG A 28 -0.99 -6.07 11.73
CA ARG A 28 -2.30 -6.06 11.08
C ARG A 28 -2.63 -7.35 10.33
N GLY A 29 -1.75 -8.35 10.36
CA GLY A 29 -1.91 -9.61 9.62
C GLY A 29 -1.78 -9.46 8.10
N LYS A 30 -1.15 -8.38 7.63
CA LYS A 30 -0.77 -8.15 6.22
C LYS A 30 0.69 -8.58 6.01
N THR A 31 0.99 -9.84 6.32
CA THR A 31 2.35 -10.41 6.41
C THR A 31 3.17 -10.29 5.11
N SER A 32 2.51 -10.30 3.94
CA SER A 32 3.14 -10.07 2.63
C SER A 32 3.74 -8.65 2.48
N HIS A 33 3.28 -7.70 3.31
CA HIS A 33 3.77 -6.32 3.39
C HIS A 33 4.42 -6.02 4.76
N GLY A 34 4.63 -7.05 5.58
CA GLY A 34 5.24 -6.97 6.90
C GLY A 34 6.74 -7.27 6.91
N VAL A 35 7.18 -8.13 7.82
CA VAL A 35 8.60 -8.48 8.00
C VAL A 35 9.19 -9.12 6.74
N THR A 36 8.41 -9.94 6.03
CA THR A 36 8.83 -10.53 4.75
C THR A 36 9.20 -9.46 3.72
N LYS A 37 8.39 -8.40 3.64
CA LYS A 37 8.63 -7.29 2.72
C LYS A 37 9.85 -6.47 3.13
N PHE A 38 10.03 -6.22 4.43
CA PHE A 38 11.26 -5.59 4.95
C PHE A 38 12.52 -6.34 4.53
N CYS A 39 12.53 -7.67 4.68
CA CYS A 39 13.68 -8.50 4.30
C CYS A 39 14.01 -8.42 2.81
N PHE A 40 12.99 -8.26 1.96
CA PHE A 40 13.16 -8.06 0.52
C PHE A 40 13.67 -6.66 0.18
N GLU A 41 12.99 -5.61 0.65
CA GLU A 41 13.35 -4.20 0.33
C GLU A 41 14.71 -3.79 0.90
N SER A 42 15.07 -4.33 2.09
CA SER A 42 16.37 -4.03 2.72
C SER A 42 17.58 -4.43 1.88
N ARG A 43 17.42 -5.35 0.91
CA ARG A 43 18.46 -5.69 -0.07
C ARG A 43 18.93 -4.47 -0.86
N PHE A 44 18.03 -3.51 -1.09
CA PHE A 44 18.23 -2.34 -1.93
C PHE A 44 18.49 -1.06 -1.12
N PHE A 45 18.58 -1.12 0.21
CA PHE A 45 18.82 0.09 1.05
C PHE A 45 20.17 0.77 0.75
N HIS A 46 21.13 0.05 0.16
CA HIS A 46 22.41 0.62 -0.25
C HIS A 46 22.33 1.42 -1.55
N GLU A 47 21.22 1.34 -2.29
CA GLU A 47 21.02 2.04 -3.58
C GLU A 47 20.44 3.45 -3.42
N ARG A 48 20.16 3.88 -2.18
CA ARG A 48 19.70 5.23 -1.84
C ARG A 48 20.70 6.27 -2.34
N GLN A 49 20.20 7.34 -2.95
CA GLN A 49 21.06 8.39 -3.51
C GLN A 49 21.02 9.65 -2.67
N SER A 50 19.83 10.15 -2.38
CA SER A 50 19.61 11.34 -1.54
C SER A 50 18.20 11.31 -0.94
N PRO A 51 17.91 12.19 0.04
CA PRO A 51 16.56 12.34 0.54
C PRO A 51 15.57 12.79 -0.55
N PRO A 52 14.27 12.53 -0.39
CA PRO A 52 13.25 12.96 -1.34
C PRO A 52 13.17 14.49 -1.46
N GLU A 53 12.85 14.98 -2.66
CA GLU A 53 12.69 16.42 -2.92
C GLU A 53 11.47 16.71 -3.78
N VAL A 54 10.91 17.91 -3.62
CA VAL A 54 9.85 18.41 -4.52
C VAL A 54 10.52 19.03 -5.75
N VAL A 55 10.34 18.39 -6.90
CA VAL A 55 10.95 18.82 -8.17
C VAL A 55 10.03 19.72 -9.00
N ARG A 56 8.72 19.71 -8.72
CA ARG A 56 7.73 20.56 -9.38
C ARG A 56 6.51 20.76 -8.49
N GLU A 57 5.94 21.96 -8.49
CA GLU A 57 4.75 22.26 -7.69
C GLU A 57 3.89 23.36 -8.32
N ARG A 58 2.57 23.30 -8.06
CA ARG A 58 1.61 24.35 -8.44
C ARG A 58 0.32 24.22 -7.62
N GLY A 59 0.04 25.20 -6.78
CA GLY A 59 -1.18 25.21 -5.96
C GLY A 59 -1.28 23.95 -5.10
N VAL A 60 -2.34 23.18 -5.30
CA VAL A 60 -2.59 21.89 -4.62
C VAL A 60 -1.62 20.77 -5.05
N PHE A 61 -0.95 20.90 -6.20
CA PHE A 61 -0.15 19.83 -6.80
C PHE A 61 1.33 19.90 -6.41
N ALA A 62 1.95 18.73 -6.19
CA ALA A 62 3.41 18.58 -6.09
C ALA A 62 3.88 17.26 -6.74
N VAL A 63 5.10 17.27 -7.27
CA VAL A 63 5.80 16.11 -7.82
C VAL A 63 7.09 15.91 -7.03
N ILE A 64 7.30 14.69 -6.56
CA ILE A 64 8.44 14.30 -5.74
C ILE A 64 9.30 13.29 -6.51
N ASP A 65 10.59 13.58 -6.58
CA ASP A 65 11.61 12.58 -6.87
C ASP A 65 12.16 12.09 -5.53
N ALA A 66 12.04 10.79 -5.27
CA ALA A 66 12.51 10.20 -4.03
C ALA A 66 13.97 9.75 -4.09
N HIS A 67 14.67 9.89 -5.22
CA HIS A 67 16.12 9.61 -5.32
C HIS A 67 16.54 8.24 -4.77
N ARG A 68 15.74 7.22 -5.13
CA ARG A 68 15.87 5.83 -4.70
C ARG A 68 15.78 5.60 -3.19
N GLU A 69 15.12 6.50 -2.47
CA GLU A 69 14.95 6.41 -1.03
C GLU A 69 14.04 5.23 -0.62
N ILE A 70 14.20 4.81 0.64
CA ILE A 70 13.41 3.79 1.32
C ILE A 70 11.93 4.17 1.34
N GLY A 71 11.09 3.24 0.91
CA GLY A 71 9.66 3.48 0.65
C GLY A 71 8.94 4.24 1.77
N PRO A 72 8.96 3.75 3.03
CA PRO A 72 8.32 4.46 4.12
C PRO A 72 8.84 5.88 4.39
N LEU A 73 10.11 6.17 4.13
CA LEU A 73 10.66 7.52 4.29
C LEU A 73 10.14 8.45 3.18
N SER A 74 10.12 7.96 1.94
CA SER A 74 9.56 8.67 0.79
C SER A 74 8.07 8.97 0.97
N ALA A 75 7.30 7.97 1.41
CA ALA A 75 5.86 8.12 1.65
C ALA A 75 5.55 9.09 2.80
N ALA A 76 6.30 9.06 3.90
CA ALA A 76 6.15 10.03 4.98
C ALA A 76 6.44 11.47 4.52
N PHE A 77 7.49 11.65 3.71
CA PHE A 77 7.78 12.95 3.10
C PHE A 77 6.63 13.40 2.19
N ALA A 78 6.09 12.52 1.34
CA ALA A 78 4.99 12.84 0.44
C ALA A 78 3.67 13.17 1.18
N VAL A 79 3.34 12.42 2.23
CA VAL A 79 2.20 12.70 3.11
C VAL A 79 2.34 14.07 3.76
N ARG A 80 3.52 14.40 4.31
CA ARG A 80 3.77 15.74 4.86
C ARG A 80 3.52 16.84 3.83
N ILE A 81 4.03 16.69 2.60
CA ILE A 81 3.78 17.65 1.52
C ILE A 81 2.27 17.73 1.19
N ALA A 82 1.54 16.62 1.19
CA ALA A 82 0.10 16.61 0.96
C ALA A 82 -0.66 17.37 2.07
N LEU A 83 -0.27 17.17 3.33
CA LEU A 83 -0.81 17.90 4.49
C LEU A 83 -0.52 19.40 4.40
N ASP A 84 0.72 19.78 4.12
CA ASP A 84 1.12 21.18 3.97
C ASP A 84 0.34 21.89 2.86
N ARG A 85 0.05 21.19 1.77
CA ARG A 85 -0.76 21.70 0.64
C ARG A 85 -2.23 21.80 1.04
N ALA A 86 -2.79 20.78 1.67
CA ALA A 86 -4.17 20.81 2.16
C ALA A 86 -4.40 21.97 3.13
N ALA A 87 -3.48 22.21 4.07
CA ALA A 87 -3.57 23.33 5.00
C ALA A 87 -3.56 24.72 4.30
N ARG A 88 -2.89 24.84 3.14
CA ARG A 88 -2.78 26.10 2.40
C ARG A 88 -3.89 26.32 1.38
N TYR A 89 -4.38 25.25 0.76
CA TYR A 89 -5.22 25.31 -0.44
C TYR A 89 -6.52 24.52 -0.32
N GLY A 90 -6.79 23.89 0.83
CA GLY A 90 -7.92 22.98 1.04
C GLY A 90 -7.73 21.59 0.39
N ALA A 91 -6.68 21.39 -0.40
CA ALA A 91 -6.31 20.09 -0.94
C ALA A 91 -4.80 19.98 -1.18
N GLY A 92 -4.28 18.76 -1.07
CA GLY A 92 -2.95 18.37 -1.48
C GLY A 92 -3.04 17.17 -2.40
N PHE A 93 -2.42 17.25 -3.58
CA PHE A 93 -2.35 16.18 -4.56
C PHE A 93 -0.90 15.98 -4.98
N VAL A 94 -0.29 14.95 -4.42
CA VAL A 94 1.15 14.72 -4.49
C VAL A 94 1.44 13.45 -5.27
N GLY A 95 2.24 13.56 -6.33
CA GLY A 95 2.81 12.43 -7.06
C GLY A 95 4.24 12.18 -6.60
N MET A 96 4.64 10.92 -6.49
CA MET A 96 5.98 10.51 -6.10
C MET A 96 6.48 9.37 -7.00
N ILE A 97 7.75 9.43 -7.41
CA ILE A 97 8.43 8.41 -8.22
C ILE A 97 9.83 8.12 -7.65
N ASN A 98 10.52 7.13 -8.20
CA ASN A 98 11.92 6.80 -7.90
C ASN A 98 12.13 6.40 -6.44
N THR A 99 11.28 5.51 -5.93
CA THR A 99 11.31 5.01 -4.55
C THR A 99 11.20 3.49 -4.49
N GLN A 100 11.63 2.90 -3.38
CA GLN A 100 11.25 1.53 -3.03
C GLN A 100 9.75 1.41 -2.74
N ARG A 101 9.22 0.18 -2.77
CA ARG A 101 7.83 -0.10 -2.40
C ARG A 101 7.62 0.19 -0.92
N TYR A 102 6.64 1.03 -0.60
CA TYR A 102 6.39 1.47 0.77
C TYR A 102 5.40 0.59 1.55
N GLY A 103 5.11 -0.63 1.12
CA GLY A 103 4.26 -1.55 1.89
C GLY A 103 2.77 -1.20 1.85
N ILE A 104 2.17 -0.99 3.03
CA ILE A 104 0.71 -0.87 3.21
C ILE A 104 0.26 0.56 2.94
N LEU A 105 -0.71 0.74 2.05
CA LEU A 105 -1.21 2.06 1.67
C LEU A 105 -2.06 2.68 2.78
N ALA A 106 -2.86 1.87 3.48
CA ALA A 106 -3.75 2.34 4.55
C ALA A 106 -3.02 3.16 5.63
N ILE A 107 -1.76 2.84 5.95
CA ILE A 107 -0.98 3.57 6.95
C ILE A 107 -0.88 5.06 6.58
N TRP A 108 -0.70 5.36 5.29
CA TRP A 108 -0.53 6.72 4.80
C TRP A 108 -1.86 7.46 4.65
N SER A 109 -2.91 6.79 4.18
CA SER A 109 -4.25 7.41 4.12
C SER A 109 -4.81 7.67 5.51
N GLU A 110 -4.61 6.75 6.47
CA GLU A 110 -4.99 6.93 7.87
C GLU A 110 -4.24 8.10 8.51
N GLU A 111 -2.94 8.25 8.21
CA GLU A 111 -2.16 9.38 8.73
C GLU A 111 -2.72 10.73 8.27
N ILE A 112 -3.14 10.82 7.00
CA ILE A 112 -3.86 11.99 6.50
C ILE A 112 -5.19 12.18 7.24
N ALA A 113 -5.93 11.10 7.47
CA ALA A 113 -7.22 11.15 8.17
C ALA A 113 -7.13 11.54 9.64
N ARG A 114 -6.04 11.20 10.34
CA ARG A 114 -5.79 11.67 11.71
C ARG A 114 -5.64 13.20 11.80
N HIS A 115 -5.33 13.87 10.69
CA HIS A 115 -5.30 15.33 10.59
C HIS A 115 -6.67 15.95 10.26
N GLY A 116 -7.76 15.17 10.33
CA GLY A 116 -9.12 15.64 10.04
C GLY A 116 -9.44 15.75 8.54
N LEU A 117 -8.57 15.24 7.67
CA LEU A 117 -8.70 15.32 6.22
C LEU A 117 -9.18 13.99 5.62
N LEU A 118 -9.82 13.99 4.46
CA LEU A 118 -9.99 12.76 3.70
C LEU A 118 -8.65 12.38 3.07
N GLY A 119 -8.14 11.19 3.41
CA GLY A 119 -6.87 10.67 2.90
C GLY A 119 -7.05 9.62 1.83
N ILE A 120 -6.29 9.72 0.74
CA ILE A 120 -6.18 8.69 -0.30
C ILE A 120 -4.71 8.42 -0.57
N ALA A 121 -4.34 7.15 -0.67
CA ALA A 121 -3.06 6.70 -1.18
C ALA A 121 -3.30 5.69 -2.30
N ALA A 122 -2.53 5.79 -3.39
CA ALA A 122 -2.62 4.88 -4.51
C ALA A 122 -1.26 4.72 -5.19
N ASN A 123 -1.06 3.61 -5.90
CA ASN A 123 0.12 3.44 -6.75
C ASN A 123 -0.17 2.53 -7.93
N THR A 124 0.75 2.50 -8.88
CA THR A 124 0.73 1.53 -9.98
C THR A 124 1.69 0.35 -9.72
N SER A 125 1.67 -0.65 -10.59
CA SER A 125 2.67 -1.71 -10.66
C SER A 125 2.97 -2.08 -12.10
N ARG A 126 3.95 -2.98 -12.30
CA ARG A 126 4.16 -3.63 -13.59
C ARG A 126 2.85 -4.23 -14.10
N ALA A 127 2.72 -4.33 -15.42
CA ALA A 127 1.59 -5.00 -16.04
C ALA A 127 1.53 -6.48 -15.59
N GLU A 128 0.58 -6.77 -14.70
CA GLU A 128 0.42 -8.08 -14.02
C GLU A 128 -1.05 -8.48 -13.90
N ALA A 129 -1.98 -7.61 -14.31
CA ALA A 129 -3.42 -7.83 -14.22
C ALA A 129 -4.06 -7.95 -15.61
N ALA A 130 -4.87 -9.00 -15.76
CA ALA A 130 -5.69 -9.24 -16.94
C ALA A 130 -7.16 -8.87 -16.65
N VAL A 131 -7.79 -8.23 -17.62
CA VAL A 131 -9.22 -7.94 -17.59
C VAL A 131 -9.99 -9.21 -17.94
N ALA A 132 -11.19 -9.39 -17.40
CA ALA A 132 -12.05 -10.52 -17.72
C ALA A 132 -12.20 -10.71 -19.24
N GLY A 133 -11.95 -11.93 -19.72
CA GLY A 133 -11.94 -12.29 -21.15
C GLY A 133 -10.65 -11.95 -21.91
N GLY A 134 -9.67 -11.32 -21.25
CA GLY A 134 -8.33 -11.07 -21.79
C GLY A 134 -7.28 -11.99 -21.18
N ARG A 135 -6.15 -12.16 -21.90
CA ARG A 135 -4.98 -12.93 -21.44
C ARG A 135 -3.70 -12.09 -21.30
N THR A 136 -3.68 -10.92 -21.92
CA THR A 136 -2.50 -10.03 -21.91
C THR A 136 -2.59 -9.11 -20.70
N PRO A 137 -1.59 -9.13 -19.79
CA PRO A 137 -1.53 -8.15 -18.72
C PRO A 137 -1.28 -6.77 -19.32
N VAL A 138 -2.15 -5.82 -18.99
CA VAL A 138 -2.10 -4.43 -19.50
C VAL A 138 -2.01 -3.38 -18.40
N LEU A 139 -2.50 -3.73 -17.21
CA LEU A 139 -2.47 -2.88 -16.02
C LEU A 139 -1.76 -3.61 -14.89
N GLY A 140 -1.31 -2.84 -13.91
CA GLY A 140 -0.88 -3.39 -12.64
C GLY A 140 -2.05 -3.82 -11.76
N VAL A 141 -1.73 -4.37 -10.59
CA VAL A 141 -2.72 -4.62 -9.54
C VAL A 141 -3.21 -3.34 -8.86
N ASN A 142 -2.63 -2.19 -9.25
CA ASN A 142 -2.96 -0.81 -8.91
C ASN A 142 -3.83 -0.67 -7.66
N PRO A 143 -3.24 -0.72 -6.45
CA PRO A 143 -4.03 -0.66 -5.22
C PRO A 143 -4.49 0.76 -4.90
N LEU A 144 -5.56 0.83 -4.12
CA LEU A 144 -6.17 2.05 -3.60
C LEU A 144 -6.42 1.87 -2.11
N ALA A 145 -5.95 2.83 -1.31
CA ALA A 145 -6.40 3.02 0.04
C ALA A 145 -7.04 4.38 0.23
N PHE A 146 -8.06 4.43 1.06
CA PHE A 146 -8.64 5.68 1.54
C PHE A 146 -8.94 5.60 3.03
N ALA A 147 -8.97 6.74 3.68
CA ALA A 147 -9.43 6.87 5.05
C ALA A 147 -10.25 8.15 5.23
N LEU A 148 -11.34 8.01 6.00
CA LEU A 148 -12.23 9.09 6.38
C LEU A 148 -11.95 9.47 7.84
N PRO A 149 -11.87 10.77 8.17
CA PRO A 149 -11.73 11.19 9.55
C PRO A 149 -13.02 10.86 10.31
N THR A 150 -12.89 10.35 11.52
CA THR A 150 -14.00 10.08 12.46
C THR A 150 -13.69 10.80 13.79
N LEU A 151 -14.56 10.67 14.79
CA LEU A 151 -14.28 11.17 16.13
C LEU A 151 -13.28 10.29 16.90
N ASP A 152 -13.12 9.04 16.45
CA ASP A 152 -12.19 8.05 17.00
C ASP A 152 -11.16 7.66 15.92
N GLU A 153 -10.97 6.36 15.71
CA GLU A 153 -10.08 5.81 14.72
C GLU A 153 -10.64 5.97 13.29
N PRO A 154 -9.84 6.42 12.29
CA PRO A 154 -10.33 6.68 10.94
C PRO A 154 -11.04 5.49 10.29
N LEU A 155 -12.15 5.69 9.58
CA LEU A 155 -12.74 4.63 8.77
C LEU A 155 -11.90 4.44 7.50
N SER A 156 -11.27 3.28 7.31
CA SER A 156 -10.28 3.07 6.26
C SER A 156 -10.49 1.79 5.45
N ALA A 157 -10.17 1.84 4.16
CA ALA A 157 -10.06 0.66 3.32
C ALA A 157 -8.73 0.67 2.54
N ASP A 158 -8.21 -0.51 2.23
CA ASP A 158 -6.97 -0.69 1.45
C ASP A 158 -7.09 -1.99 0.68
N MET A 159 -7.16 -1.87 -0.65
CA MET A 159 -7.49 -2.95 -1.56
C MET A 159 -6.65 -2.92 -2.84
N SER A 160 -6.42 -4.11 -3.39
CA SER A 160 -5.94 -4.29 -4.76
C SER A 160 -7.09 -4.07 -5.75
N THR A 161 -6.79 -3.67 -6.98
CA THR A 161 -7.76 -3.74 -8.10
C THR A 161 -7.82 -5.13 -8.76
N THR A 162 -7.25 -6.14 -8.11
CA THR A 162 -7.39 -7.55 -8.47
C THR A 162 -8.04 -8.35 -7.34
N VAL A 163 -8.62 -9.51 -7.69
CA VAL A 163 -9.27 -10.41 -6.72
C VAL A 163 -8.26 -10.90 -5.66
N ALA A 164 -7.02 -11.17 -6.08
CA ALA A 164 -5.90 -11.40 -5.18
C ALA A 164 -4.66 -10.62 -5.65
N PRO A 165 -3.81 -10.13 -4.73
CA PRO A 165 -2.55 -9.50 -5.11
C PRO A 165 -1.53 -10.54 -5.59
N MET A 166 -0.56 -10.12 -6.40
CA MET A 166 0.53 -10.99 -6.88
C MET A 166 1.35 -11.62 -5.74
N GLY A 167 1.37 -11.01 -4.55
CA GLY A 167 1.99 -11.60 -3.35
C GLY A 167 1.45 -12.99 -3.00
N VAL A 168 0.15 -13.23 -3.21
CA VAL A 168 -0.48 -14.55 -2.99
C VAL A 168 0.10 -15.60 -3.94
N LEU A 169 0.28 -15.24 -5.22
CA LEU A 169 0.92 -16.13 -6.20
C LEU A 169 2.34 -16.53 -5.76
N TRP A 170 3.16 -15.56 -5.35
CA TRP A 170 4.52 -15.81 -4.91
C TRP A 170 4.59 -16.63 -3.62
N GLU A 171 3.63 -16.44 -2.71
CA GLU A 171 3.53 -17.22 -1.48
C GLU A 171 3.12 -18.67 -1.76
N CYS A 172 2.05 -18.90 -2.52
CA CYS A 172 1.60 -20.23 -2.94
C CYS A 172 2.71 -20.99 -3.69
N ARG A 173 3.40 -20.32 -4.63
CA ARG A 173 4.53 -20.91 -5.38
C ARG A 173 5.67 -21.35 -4.46
N ARG A 174 6.03 -20.53 -3.46
CA ARG A 174 7.06 -20.89 -2.47
C ARG A 174 6.63 -22.02 -1.53
N ALA A 175 5.35 -22.05 -1.17
CA ALA A 175 4.79 -23.04 -0.26
C ALA A 175 4.41 -24.36 -0.95
N GLY A 176 4.45 -24.42 -2.29
CA GLY A 176 3.94 -25.55 -3.07
C GLY A 176 2.44 -25.78 -2.87
N GLN A 177 1.67 -24.71 -2.64
CA GLN A 177 0.23 -24.76 -2.39
C GLN A 177 -0.55 -24.27 -3.62
N PRO A 178 -1.78 -24.76 -3.84
CA PRO A 178 -2.64 -24.26 -4.91
C PRO A 178 -3.01 -22.78 -4.68
N LEU A 179 -3.28 -22.08 -5.77
CA LEU A 179 -3.82 -20.72 -5.73
C LEU A 179 -5.31 -20.76 -5.40
N PRO A 180 -5.85 -19.70 -4.77
CA PRO A 180 -7.29 -19.57 -4.61
C PRO A 180 -7.99 -19.52 -5.97
N ALA A 181 -9.07 -20.29 -6.10
CA ALA A 181 -9.84 -20.39 -7.33
C ALA A 181 -10.29 -19.02 -7.86
N GLY A 182 -10.20 -18.83 -9.18
CA GLY A 182 -10.66 -17.62 -9.88
C GLY A 182 -9.79 -16.37 -9.70
N CYS A 183 -8.66 -16.45 -8.99
CA CYS A 183 -7.81 -15.28 -8.73
C CYS A 183 -6.77 -15.00 -9.81
N PHE A 184 -6.37 -16.02 -10.58
CA PHE A 184 -5.29 -15.95 -11.55
C PHE A 184 -5.65 -16.69 -12.85
N VAL A 185 -5.03 -16.27 -13.95
CA VAL A 185 -5.15 -16.90 -15.26
C VAL A 185 -3.78 -17.32 -15.81
N ASP A 186 -3.77 -18.36 -16.63
CA ASP A 186 -2.59 -18.81 -17.35
C ASP A 186 -2.34 -18.03 -18.66
N ALA A 187 -1.35 -18.46 -19.46
CA ALA A 187 -0.96 -17.81 -20.70
C ALA A 187 -2.05 -17.81 -21.79
N ASP A 188 -3.03 -18.71 -21.69
CA ASP A 188 -4.20 -18.79 -22.57
C ASP A 188 -5.40 -17.99 -22.04
N GLY A 189 -5.24 -17.35 -20.87
CA GLY A 189 -6.29 -16.60 -20.20
C GLY A 189 -7.30 -17.48 -19.48
N GLN A 190 -7.01 -18.77 -19.29
CA GLN A 190 -7.88 -19.68 -18.56
C GLN A 190 -7.61 -19.58 -17.05
N PRO A 191 -8.65 -19.60 -16.19
CA PRO A 191 -8.47 -19.65 -14.74
C PRO A 191 -7.57 -20.81 -14.33
N THR A 192 -6.63 -20.58 -13.42
CA THR A 192 -5.70 -21.61 -12.94
C THR A 192 -5.53 -21.54 -11.42
N GLU A 193 -5.49 -22.72 -10.82
CA GLU A 193 -5.10 -22.91 -9.41
C GLU A 193 -3.63 -23.38 -9.28
N ASP A 194 -2.96 -23.63 -10.40
CA ASP A 194 -1.55 -24.00 -10.44
C ASP A 194 -0.68 -22.71 -10.36
N PRO A 195 0.11 -22.52 -9.28
CA PRO A 195 0.99 -21.37 -9.15
C PRO A 195 2.02 -21.28 -10.27
N ASP A 196 2.50 -22.37 -10.86
CA ASP A 196 3.53 -22.32 -11.90
C ASP A 196 2.98 -21.98 -13.27
N ARG A 197 1.68 -22.18 -13.50
CA ARG A 197 0.99 -21.78 -14.73
C ARG A 197 0.44 -20.35 -14.71
N ALA A 198 0.24 -19.76 -13.53
CA ALA A 198 -0.33 -18.43 -13.41
C ALA A 198 0.59 -17.33 -13.95
N VAL A 199 0.04 -16.52 -14.85
CA VAL A 199 0.72 -15.39 -15.51
C VAL A 199 0.17 -14.04 -15.05
N SER A 200 -1.15 -13.94 -14.90
CA SER A 200 -1.82 -12.67 -14.55
C SER A 200 -2.82 -12.84 -13.43
N ALA A 201 -2.94 -11.82 -12.58
CA ALA A 201 -4.03 -11.70 -11.61
C ALA A 201 -5.32 -11.20 -12.30
N VAL A 202 -6.47 -11.66 -11.82
CA VAL A 202 -7.78 -11.26 -12.35
C VAL A 202 -8.24 -9.95 -11.71
N VAL A 203 -8.63 -8.98 -12.53
CA VAL A 203 -9.22 -7.71 -12.06
C VAL A 203 -10.57 -7.96 -11.37
N PHE A 204 -10.81 -7.33 -10.21
CA PHE A 204 -12.08 -7.52 -9.49
C PHE A 204 -13.25 -6.86 -10.21
N GLY A 205 -14.48 -7.35 -10.02
CA GLY A 205 -15.68 -6.66 -10.51
C GLY A 205 -15.68 -6.41 -12.03
N GLU A 206 -14.98 -7.26 -12.80
CA GLU A 206 -14.93 -7.24 -14.26
C GLU A 206 -14.55 -5.85 -14.82
N HIS A 207 -15.37 -5.30 -15.73
CA HIS A 207 -15.17 -4.00 -16.35
C HIS A 207 -15.16 -2.84 -15.34
N ARG A 208 -15.75 -2.99 -14.15
CA ARG A 208 -15.78 -1.93 -13.13
C ARG A 208 -14.44 -1.80 -12.41
N GLY A 209 -13.84 -2.92 -11.99
CA GLY A 209 -12.49 -2.88 -11.43
C GLY A 209 -11.46 -2.50 -12.49
N PHE A 210 -11.71 -2.82 -13.77
CA PHE A 210 -10.86 -2.34 -14.86
C PHE A 210 -10.90 -0.82 -14.98
N ALA A 211 -12.10 -0.22 -14.95
CA ALA A 211 -12.25 1.24 -14.97
C ALA A 211 -11.56 1.90 -13.77
N ILE A 212 -11.66 1.30 -12.57
CA ILE A 212 -10.98 1.79 -11.37
C ILE A 212 -9.45 1.68 -11.54
N SER A 213 -8.94 0.52 -11.96
CA SER A 213 -7.50 0.31 -12.17
C SER A 213 -6.92 1.28 -13.21
N LEU A 214 -7.68 1.56 -14.28
CA LEU A 214 -7.30 2.54 -15.30
C LEU A 214 -7.27 3.97 -14.74
N LEU A 215 -8.24 4.36 -13.92
CA LEU A 215 -8.23 5.64 -13.22
C LEU A 215 -6.99 5.76 -12.32
N LEU A 216 -6.68 4.74 -11.52
CA LEU A 216 -5.51 4.73 -10.66
C LEU A 216 -4.20 4.78 -11.47
N GLN A 217 -4.15 4.13 -12.62
CA GLN A 217 -3.02 4.23 -13.55
C GLN A 217 -2.79 5.67 -13.99
N ALA A 218 -3.86 6.42 -14.31
CA ALA A 218 -3.75 7.83 -14.70
C ALA A 218 -3.37 8.72 -13.52
N LEU A 219 -3.99 8.51 -12.35
CA LEU A 219 -3.75 9.30 -11.14
C LEU A 219 -2.34 9.11 -10.56
N THR A 220 -1.70 7.97 -10.85
CA THR A 220 -0.34 7.62 -10.39
C THR A 220 0.69 7.65 -11.52
N GLY A 221 0.25 7.94 -12.75
CA GLY A 221 1.04 7.83 -13.98
C GLY A 221 1.01 9.14 -14.77
N SER A 222 0.19 9.17 -15.81
CA SER A 222 0.11 10.27 -16.79
C SER A 222 -0.13 11.64 -16.19
N LEU A 223 -0.89 11.75 -15.08
CA LEU A 223 -1.14 13.03 -14.42
C LEU A 223 0.17 13.74 -14.01
N PHE A 224 1.18 12.96 -13.62
CA PHE A 224 2.48 13.45 -13.18
C PHE A 224 3.58 13.27 -14.23
N GLY A 225 3.25 12.71 -15.40
CA GLY A 225 4.22 12.35 -16.44
C GLY A 225 5.06 11.12 -16.08
N PHE A 226 4.57 10.27 -15.18
CA PHE A 226 5.24 9.02 -14.80
C PHE A 226 4.92 7.88 -15.78
N PRO A 227 5.76 6.83 -15.84
CA PRO A 227 5.53 5.67 -16.70
C PRO A 227 4.17 5.01 -16.45
N MET A 228 3.61 4.38 -17.50
CA MET A 228 2.33 3.68 -17.44
C MET A 228 2.38 2.32 -18.13
N GLY A 229 1.54 1.38 -17.69
CA GLY A 229 1.41 0.07 -18.32
C GLY A 229 2.75 -0.66 -18.40
N SER A 230 3.18 -1.01 -19.62
CA SER A 230 4.45 -1.70 -19.87
C SER A 230 5.69 -0.85 -19.56
N ASP A 231 5.57 0.48 -19.51
CA ASP A 231 6.70 1.35 -19.21
C ASP A 231 7.01 1.39 -17.71
N VAL A 232 6.10 0.89 -16.85
CA VAL A 232 6.38 0.64 -15.44
C VAL A 232 7.27 -0.58 -15.35
N ALA A 233 8.57 -0.35 -15.41
CA ALA A 233 9.57 -1.39 -15.55
C ALA A 233 9.98 -2.00 -14.20
N ASP A 234 9.86 -1.33 -13.06
CA ASP A 234 10.33 -1.76 -11.73
C ASP A 234 9.79 -0.85 -10.60
N THR A 235 10.38 -0.91 -9.40
CA THR A 235 9.98 -0.04 -8.29
C THR A 235 10.33 1.43 -8.51
N TRP A 236 11.43 1.72 -9.22
CA TRP A 236 11.93 3.09 -9.43
C TRP A 236 11.06 3.86 -10.43
N THR A 237 10.50 3.13 -11.39
CA THR A 237 9.56 3.64 -12.39
C THR A 237 8.09 3.53 -11.96
N THR A 238 7.82 2.96 -10.79
CA THR A 238 6.47 2.95 -10.22
C THR A 238 6.12 4.35 -9.72
N GLY A 239 4.97 4.85 -10.16
CA GLY A 239 4.37 6.06 -9.62
C GLY A 239 3.44 5.80 -8.43
N TYR A 240 3.42 6.75 -7.52
CA TYR A 240 2.64 6.77 -6.29
C TYR A 240 1.93 8.11 -6.16
N THR A 241 0.79 8.11 -5.48
CA THR A 241 -0.06 9.28 -5.31
C THR A 241 -0.62 9.35 -3.89
N PHE A 242 -0.59 10.54 -3.32
CA PHE A 242 -1.21 10.87 -2.04
C PHE A 242 -2.13 12.07 -2.22
N ILE A 243 -3.37 11.94 -1.74
CA ILE A 243 -4.38 13.00 -1.82
C ILE A 243 -4.89 13.28 -0.41
N ALA A 244 -4.84 14.54 -0.01
CA ALA A 244 -5.39 15.04 1.23
C ALA A 244 -6.44 16.09 0.88
N LEU A 245 -7.69 15.88 1.30
CA LEU A 245 -8.80 16.79 1.01
C LEU A 245 -9.39 17.33 2.31
N ASP A 246 -9.45 18.64 2.44
CA ASP A 246 -10.05 19.30 3.59
C ASP A 246 -11.58 19.36 3.45
N PRO A 247 -12.35 18.62 4.29
CA PRO A 247 -13.80 18.70 4.25
C PRO A 247 -14.33 20.08 4.66
N ALA A 248 -13.54 20.87 5.40
CA ALA A 248 -13.95 22.19 5.91
C ALA A 248 -14.28 23.18 4.80
N PHE A 249 -13.72 23.00 3.60
CA PHE A 249 -14.07 23.80 2.42
C PHE A 249 -15.56 23.73 2.08
N ALA A 250 -16.18 22.55 2.23
CA ALA A 250 -17.59 22.32 1.91
C ALA A 250 -18.50 22.32 3.15
N ASN A 251 -17.98 21.87 4.30
CA ASN A 251 -18.69 21.85 5.56
C ASN A 251 -17.79 22.37 6.69
N PRO A 252 -17.98 23.60 7.21
CA PRO A 252 -17.13 24.19 8.25
C PRO A 252 -16.99 23.35 9.53
N ASP A 253 -17.98 22.51 9.84
CA ASP A 253 -17.95 21.59 11.00
C ASP A 253 -17.15 20.29 10.72
N GLY A 254 -16.55 20.17 9.53
CA GLY A 254 -15.84 18.99 9.07
C GLY A 254 -16.76 17.81 8.73
N SER A 255 -16.20 16.60 8.63
CA SER A 255 -16.96 15.38 8.31
C SER A 255 -16.92 14.30 9.39
N ALA A 256 -16.10 14.48 10.44
CA ALA A 256 -15.83 13.48 11.47
C ALA A 256 -17.10 12.94 12.17
N ALA A 257 -18.00 13.83 12.60
CA ALA A 257 -19.24 13.43 13.26
C ALA A 257 -20.19 12.66 12.31
N ALA A 258 -20.25 13.05 11.03
CA ALA A 258 -21.07 12.35 10.04
C ALA A 258 -20.51 10.96 9.72
N ASN A 259 -19.19 10.86 9.56
CA ASN A 259 -18.51 9.58 9.33
C ASN A 259 -18.64 8.65 10.55
N SER A 260 -18.59 9.19 11.78
CA SER A 260 -18.77 8.38 13.00
C SER A 260 -20.17 7.79 13.08
N ARG A 261 -21.21 8.57 12.76
CA ARG A 261 -22.58 8.04 12.65
C ARG A 261 -22.71 6.95 11.57
N LEU A 262 -21.98 7.07 10.47
CA LEU A 262 -21.94 6.01 9.45
C LEU A 262 -21.27 4.74 10.01
N VAL A 263 -20.18 4.86 10.77
CA VAL A 263 -19.54 3.72 11.43
C VAL A 263 -20.51 3.03 12.38
N GLU A 264 -21.24 3.78 13.22
CA GLU A 264 -22.28 3.23 14.10
C GLU A 264 -23.37 2.47 13.32
N GLN A 265 -23.81 3.01 12.18
CA GLN A 265 -24.79 2.35 11.31
C GLN A 265 -24.24 1.05 10.70
N LEU A 266 -22.98 1.05 10.29
CA LEU A 266 -22.32 -0.14 9.74
C LEU A 266 -22.19 -1.24 10.81
N HIS A 267 -21.89 -0.89 12.06
CA HIS A 267 -21.82 -1.83 13.20
C HIS A 267 -23.20 -2.35 13.62
N ALA A 268 -24.24 -1.54 13.49
CA ALA A 268 -25.62 -1.95 13.76
C ALA A 268 -26.20 -2.84 12.65
N ALA A 269 -25.61 -2.82 11.45
CA ALA A 269 -26.10 -3.57 10.32
C ALA A 269 -25.71 -5.06 10.41
N GLN A 270 -26.65 -5.92 10.01
CA GLN A 270 -26.51 -7.37 10.06
C GLN A 270 -26.20 -7.95 8.68
N ASP A 271 -25.42 -9.02 8.66
CA ASP A 271 -25.28 -9.87 7.47
C ASP A 271 -26.51 -10.78 7.30
N ALA A 272 -26.52 -11.58 6.23
CA ALA A 272 -27.64 -12.45 5.89
C ALA A 272 -27.92 -13.54 6.94
N ASP A 273 -26.92 -13.87 7.77
CA ASP A 273 -27.01 -14.90 8.82
C ASP A 273 -27.29 -14.28 10.20
N GLY A 274 -27.52 -12.96 10.27
CA GLY A 274 -27.77 -12.22 11.51
C GLY A 274 -26.50 -11.85 12.30
N GLY A 275 -25.32 -12.09 11.73
CA GLY A 275 -24.03 -11.66 12.29
C GLY A 275 -23.75 -10.18 12.06
N THR A 276 -22.76 -9.64 12.77
CA THR A 276 -22.33 -8.24 12.59
C THR A 276 -21.55 -8.08 11.28
N LEU A 277 -21.92 -7.08 10.48
CA LEU A 277 -21.17 -6.74 9.28
C LEU A 277 -19.74 -6.32 9.61
N ARG A 278 -18.79 -6.83 8.82
CA ARG A 278 -17.38 -6.48 8.95
C ARG A 278 -17.12 -5.13 8.29
N VAL A 279 -16.58 -4.19 9.05
CA VAL A 279 -16.18 -2.88 8.53
C VAL A 279 -14.73 -2.94 8.03
N PRO A 280 -14.42 -2.40 6.83
CA PRO A 280 -13.05 -2.33 6.33
C PRO A 280 -12.08 -1.71 7.33
N GLY A 281 -10.87 -2.27 7.40
CA GLY A 281 -9.79 -1.78 8.28
C GLY A 281 -9.84 -2.27 9.73
N GLU A 282 -11.02 -2.56 10.28
CA GLU A 282 -11.18 -2.91 11.70
C GLU A 282 -10.50 -4.22 12.09
N ASN A 283 -10.67 -5.28 11.30
CA ASN A 283 -10.02 -6.57 11.59
C ASN A 283 -8.49 -6.46 11.66
N GLY A 284 -7.89 -5.63 10.79
CA GLY A 284 -6.45 -5.40 10.80
C GLY A 284 -6.02 -4.66 12.07
N ARG A 285 -6.79 -3.67 12.51
CA ARG A 285 -6.52 -2.93 13.76
C ARG A 285 -6.70 -3.80 15.00
N ALA A 286 -7.76 -4.59 15.07
CA ALA A 286 -8.00 -5.52 16.17
C ALA A 286 -6.84 -6.52 16.32
N ARG A 287 -6.41 -7.12 15.20
CA ARG A 287 -5.22 -8.00 15.19
C ARG A 287 -3.95 -7.30 15.69
N ALA A 288 -3.77 -6.02 15.35
CA ALA A 288 -2.62 -5.27 15.80
C ALA A 288 -2.64 -5.03 17.32
N VAL A 289 -3.82 -4.73 17.89
CA VAL A 289 -4.02 -4.60 19.34
C VAL A 289 -3.72 -5.92 20.04
N ASP A 290 -4.26 -7.03 19.54
CA ASP A 290 -4.03 -8.36 20.13
C ASP A 290 -2.54 -8.75 20.09
N ALA A 291 -1.89 -8.53 18.95
CA ALA A 291 -0.46 -8.81 18.78
C ALA A 291 0.43 -7.92 19.65
N GLN A 292 0.07 -6.65 19.86
CA GLN A 292 0.75 -5.75 20.78
C GLN A 292 0.58 -6.20 22.23
N ALA A 293 -0.62 -6.60 22.63
CA ALA A 293 -0.90 -7.11 23.98
C ALA A 293 -0.15 -8.42 24.27
N ALA A 294 0.00 -9.29 23.27
CA ALA A 294 0.80 -10.50 23.38
C ALA A 294 2.31 -10.22 23.51
N GLY A 295 2.80 -9.08 22.99
CA GLY A 295 4.21 -8.69 23.02
C GLY A 295 5.11 -9.49 22.06
N THR A 296 4.54 -10.42 21.28
CA THR A 296 5.25 -11.26 20.32
C THR A 296 4.42 -11.47 19.06
N VAL A 297 5.08 -11.65 17.91
CA VAL A 297 4.45 -12.05 16.64
C VAL A 297 5.08 -13.32 16.12
N GLU A 298 4.28 -14.20 15.53
CA GLU A 298 4.77 -15.39 14.84
C GLU A 298 5.25 -15.00 13.44
N VAL A 299 6.46 -15.45 13.09
CA VAL A 299 7.02 -15.27 11.75
C VAL A 299 7.58 -16.61 11.24
N PRO A 300 7.45 -16.94 9.95
CA PRO A 300 8.02 -18.16 9.41
C PRO A 300 9.54 -18.23 9.66
N GLU A 301 10.07 -19.40 10.00
CA GLU A 301 11.49 -19.59 10.34
C GLU A 301 12.42 -19.08 9.23
N GLN A 302 12.05 -19.25 7.96
CA GLN A 302 12.82 -18.72 6.83
C GLN A 302 12.88 -17.18 6.85
N VAL A 303 11.79 -16.50 7.20
CA VAL A 303 11.73 -15.04 7.31
C VAL A 303 12.58 -14.56 8.48
N LEU A 304 12.53 -15.26 9.62
CA LEU A 304 13.37 -14.96 10.78
C LEU A 304 14.87 -15.14 10.47
N ARG A 305 15.24 -16.20 9.75
CA ARG A 305 16.62 -16.43 9.28
C ARG A 305 17.10 -15.29 8.39
N ARG A 306 16.29 -14.89 7.40
CA ARG A 306 16.60 -13.72 6.55
C ARG A 306 16.78 -12.46 7.38
N LEU A 307 15.88 -12.19 8.33
CA LEU A 307 15.97 -11.01 9.17
C LEU A 307 17.26 -10.96 9.99
N ARG A 308 17.68 -12.12 10.53
CA ARG A 308 18.96 -12.27 11.24
C ARG A 308 20.15 -12.05 10.31
N ALA A 309 20.13 -12.61 9.10
CA ALA A 309 21.18 -12.37 8.09
C ALA A 309 21.32 -10.88 7.74
N ARG A 310 20.19 -10.20 7.49
CA ARG A 310 20.14 -8.75 7.25
C ARG A 310 20.67 -7.94 8.44
N ALA A 311 20.36 -8.37 9.66
CA ALA A 311 20.89 -7.74 10.87
C ALA A 311 22.41 -7.92 11.03
N GLY A 312 22.96 -9.02 10.51
CA GLY A 312 24.40 -9.27 10.43
C GLY A 312 25.11 -8.59 9.25
N GLY A 313 24.38 -7.86 8.40
CA GLY A 313 24.93 -7.14 7.25
C GLY A 313 24.97 -7.94 5.94
N ASP A 314 24.42 -9.15 5.91
CA ASP A 314 24.23 -9.88 4.66
C ASP A 314 22.91 -9.46 4.02
N PHE A 315 23.01 -8.69 2.93
CA PHE A 315 21.90 -8.19 2.12
C PHE A 315 21.69 -8.97 0.81
N THR A 316 22.39 -10.10 0.64
CA THR A 316 22.43 -10.85 -0.62
C THR A 316 21.74 -12.21 -0.54
N SER A 317 21.78 -12.87 0.62
CA SER A 317 21.16 -14.19 0.82
C SER A 317 19.63 -14.16 0.76
N ASP A 318 19.04 -15.20 0.19
CA ASP A 318 17.61 -15.53 0.28
C ASP A 318 17.35 -16.69 1.26
#